data_AF-A0A936KVF2-F1
#
_entry.id   AF-A0A936KVF2-F1
#
_cell.length_a   1.000
_cell.length_b   1.000
_cell.length_c   1.000
_cell.angle_alpha   90.00
_cell.angle_beta   90.00
_cell.angle_gamma   90.00
#
_symmetry.space_group_name_H-M   'P 1'
#
loop_
_entity.id
_entity.type
_entity.pdbx_description
1 polymer ?
#
loop_
_entity_poly.entity_id
_entity_poly.type
_entity_poly.pdbx_seq_one_letter_code
_entity_poly.pdbx_strand_id
1 'polypeptide(L)' 'MKKIITILSVTALIFGFTSCNKCVTCTYDDGLIEDEEVCESDHDSKLSYDFYIEVTEAFGATCK' A
#
# COMPACT_ATOMS: atom_id res chain seq x y z
N MET A 1 36.73 7.64 -12.05
CA MET A 1 36.25 6.29 -11.68
C MET A 1 35.89 6.34 -10.20
N LYS A 2 34.69 6.14 -9.68
CA LYS A 2 33.45 5.52 -10.16
C LYS A 2 32.28 6.19 -9.42
N LYS A 3 31.27 6.61 -10.19
CA LYS A 3 29.84 6.49 -9.91
C LYS A 3 29.38 6.87 -8.50
N ILE A 4 29.19 8.16 -8.28
CA ILE A 4 28.23 8.67 -7.31
C ILE A 4 27.10 9.24 -8.17
N ILE A 5 25.85 9.17 -7.71
CA ILE A 5 24.65 9.75 -8.36
C ILE A 5 23.95 8.81 -9.37
N THR A 6 23.45 7.68 -8.90
CA THR A 6 22.16 7.09 -9.34
C THR A 6 21.86 6.03 -8.27
N ILE A 7 20.83 6.18 -7.43
CA ILE A 7 19.54 5.51 -7.64
C ILE A 7 18.58 6.10 -6.59
N LEU A 8 17.48 6.67 -7.09
CA LEU A 8 16.16 6.73 -6.48
C LEU A 8 16.09 6.67 -4.94
N SER A 9 16.24 7.82 -4.27
CA SER A 9 15.48 8.08 -3.04
C SER A 9 14.12 8.68 -3.44
N VAL A 10 13.30 7.84 -4.09
CA VAL A 10 11.85 8.04 -4.16
C VAL A 10 11.24 7.13 -3.10
N THR A 11 11.69 7.28 -1.86
CA THR A 11 10.83 7.10 -0.68
C THR A 11 10.10 8.43 -0.55
N ALA A 12 9.21 8.76 -1.49
CA ALA A 12 7.81 8.34 -1.41
C ALA A 12 7.31 8.55 0.02
N LEU A 13 6.69 9.71 0.18
CA LEU A 13 5.47 9.84 0.97
C LEU A 13 5.63 9.48 2.45
N ILE A 14 6.56 10.17 3.12
CA ILE A 14 6.45 10.43 4.56
C ILE A 14 5.33 11.46 4.80
N PHE A 15 4.14 11.26 4.22
CA PHE A 15 2.94 12.01 4.58
C PHE A 15 2.27 11.28 5.73
N GLY A 16 2.95 11.33 6.89
CA GLY A 16 2.33 11.07 8.18
C GLY A 16 1.27 12.13 8.45
N PHE A 17 0.07 11.93 7.91
CA PHE A 17 -1.14 12.56 8.42
C PHE A 17 -1.68 11.64 9.51
N THR A 18 -1.40 12.01 10.76
CA THR A 18 -2.00 11.40 11.94
C THR A 18 -3.48 11.76 11.98
N SER A 19 -4.29 11.07 11.21
CA SER A 19 -5.72 10.93 11.50
C SER A 19 -6.01 9.44 11.45
N CYS A 20 -6.80 8.94 12.40
CA CYS A 20 -7.08 7.52 12.64
C CYS A 20 -7.79 6.79 11.48
N ASN A 21 -7.32 6.93 10.24
CA ASN A 21 -7.77 6.17 9.09
C ASN A 21 -6.97 4.88 9.07
N LYS A 22 -7.65 3.74 9.06
CA LYS A 22 -7.01 2.44 8.95
C LYS A 22 -6.37 2.34 7.58
N CYS A 23 -5.05 2.46 7.52
CA CYS A 23 -4.26 2.11 6.35
C CYS A 23 -3.63 0.74 6.61
N VAL A 24 -3.67 -0.12 5.60
CA VAL A 24 -3.03 -1.45 5.62
C VAL A 24 -2.16 -1.59 4.39
N THR A 25 -1.08 -2.34 4.50
CA THR A 25 -0.23 -2.70 3.37
C THR A 25 -0.64 -4.08 2.87
N CYS A 26 -1.01 -4.18 1.59
CA CYS A 26 -1.34 -5.41 0.91
C CYS A 26 -0.14 -5.91 0.10
N THR A 27 0.40 -7.06 0.50
CA THR A 27 1.57 -7.70 -0.13
C THR A 27 1.17 -8.96 -0.88
N TYR A 28 1.67 -9.14 -2.10
CA TYR A 28 1.44 -10.34 -2.90
C TYR A 28 2.67 -11.26 -2.89
N ASP A 29 2.46 -12.55 -2.59
CA ASP A 29 3.53 -13.54 -2.44
C ASP A 29 4.24 -13.90 -3.77
N ASP A 30 3.63 -13.59 -4.92
CA ASP A 30 4.17 -13.94 -6.24
C ASP A 30 5.27 -12.98 -6.71
N GLY A 31 5.44 -11.83 -6.04
CA GLY A 31 6.49 -10.86 -6.34
C GLY A 31 6.39 -10.21 -7.73
N LEU A 32 5.28 -10.41 -8.45
CA LEU A 32 4.99 -9.74 -9.72
C LEU A 32 4.19 -8.45 -9.52
N ILE A 33 3.47 -8.35 -8.40
CA ILE A 33 2.69 -7.17 -8.01
C ILE A 33 3.42 -6.48 -6.87
N GLU A 34 3.59 -5.16 -6.97
CA GLU A 34 4.20 -4.34 -5.92
C GLU A 34 3.26 -4.19 -4.72
N ASP A 35 3.83 -4.04 -3.53
CA ASP A 35 3.08 -3.76 -2.31
C ASP A 35 2.26 -2.47 -2.47
N GLU A 36 0.99 -2.53 -2.09
CA GLU A 36 0.07 -1.39 -2.14
C GLU A 36 -0.36 -0.98 -0.72
N GLU A 37 -0.34 0.32 -0.44
CA GLU A 37 -0.93 0.88 0.77
C GLU A 37 -2.38 1.29 0.49
N VAL A 38 -3.31 0.73 1.26
CA VAL A 38 -4.75 0.96 1.10
C VAL A 38 -5.29 1.61 2.36
N CYS A 39 -5.76 2.84 2.25
CA CYS A 39 -6.32 3.59 3.36
C CYS A 39 -7.85 3.65 3.30
N GLU A 40 -8.52 3.46 4.44
CA GLU A 40 -10.00 3.59 4.56
C GLU A 40 -10.51 4.94 4.05
N SER A 41 -9.71 6.01 4.16
CA SER A 41 -10.05 7.35 3.67
C SER A 41 -10.06 7.51 2.15
N ASP A 42 -9.46 6.58 1.42
CA ASP A 42 -9.44 6.61 -0.04
C ASP A 42 -10.71 5.99 -0.65
N HIS A 43 -11.60 5.46 0.21
CA HIS A 43 -12.87 4.87 -0.18
C HIS A 43 -14.06 5.71 0.32
N ASP A 44 -15.17 5.65 -0.43
CA ASP A 44 -16.41 6.39 -0.11
C ASP A 44 -17.08 5.92 1.20
N SER A 45 -16.77 4.71 1.65
CA SER A 45 -17.31 4.12 2.87
C SER A 45 -16.42 3.02 3.43
N LYS A 46 -16.60 2.72 4.71
CA LYS A 46 -15.98 1.56 5.33
C LYS A 46 -16.32 0.24 4.64
N LEU A 47 -17.56 0.08 4.16
CA LEU A 47 -17.98 -1.13 3.44
C LEU A 47 -17.17 -1.33 2.16
N SER A 48 -16.94 -0.26 1.39
CA SER A 48 -16.14 -0.32 0.17
C SER A 48 -14.66 -0.59 0.45
N TYR A 49 -14.13 -0.08 1.56
CA TYR A 49 -12.78 -0.39 2.01
C TYR A 49 -12.67 -1.86 2.42
N ASP A 50 -13.54 -2.34 3.32
CA ASP A 50 -13.54 -3.73 3.79
C ASP A 50 -13.71 -4.71 2.61
N PHE A 51 -14.57 -4.39 1.63
CA PHE A 51 -14.74 -5.19 0.42
C PHE A 51 -13.50 -5.20 -0.48
N TYR A 52 -12.81 -4.07 -0.64
CA TYR A 52 -11.56 -4.01 -1.41
C TYR A 52 -10.50 -4.91 -0.78
N ILE A 53 -10.33 -4.83 0.54
CA ILE A 53 -9.39 -5.68 1.28
C ILE A 53 -9.74 -7.17 1.08
N GLU A 54 -10.99 -7.56 1.28
CA GLU A 54 -11.43 -8.95 1.13
C GLU A 54 -11.19 -9.49 -0.29
N VAL A 55 -11.47 -8.68 -1.31
CA VAL A 55 -11.22 -9.06 -2.71
C VAL A 55 -9.73 -9.21 -2.97
N THR A 56 -8.92 -8.25 -2.53
CA THR A 56 -7.46 -8.26 -2.69
C THR A 56 -6.83 -9.48 -1.99
N GLU A 57 -7.29 -9.81 -0.79
CA GLU A 57 -6.86 -11.03 -0.09
C GLU A 57 -7.32 -12.32 -0.80
N ALA A 58 -8.54 -12.34 -1.37
CA ALA A 58 -9.02 -13.46 -2.16
C ALA A 58 -8.21 -13.68 -3.47
N PHE A 59 -7.60 -12.61 -3.99
CA PHE A 59 -6.67 -12.68 -5.12
C PHE A 59 -5.24 -13.06 -4.73
N GLY A 60 -4.98 -13.33 -3.44
CA GLY A 60 -3.70 -13.85 -2.95
C GLY A 60 -2.80 -12.81 -2.30
N ALA A 61 -3.29 -11.60 -2.03
CA ALA A 61 -2.58 -10.65 -1.18
C ALA A 61 -2.73 -10.99 0.31
N THR A 62 -1.84 -10.47 1.13
CA THR A 62 -1.97 -10.40 2.59
C THR A 62 -1.98 -8.93 3.00
N CYS A 63 -3.08 -8.44 3.57
CA CYS A 63 -3.22 -7.04 3.99
C CYS A 63 -3.04 -6.90 5.50
N LYS A 64 -2.11 -6.04 5.97
CA LYS A 64 -1.79 -5.86 7.40
C LYS A 64 -1.51 -4.42 7.81
#